data_AF-A4XML8-F1
#
_entry.id   AF-A4XML8-F1
#
_cell.length_a   1.000
_cell.length_b   1.000
_cell.length_c   1.000
_cell.angle_alpha   90.00
_cell.angle_beta   90.00
_cell.angle_gamma   90.00
#
_symmetry.space_group_name_H-M   'P 1'
#
loop_
_entity.id
_entity.type
_entity.pdbx_description
1 polymer ?
#
loop_
_entity_poly.entity_id
_entity_poly.type
_entity_poly.pdbx_seq_one_letter_code
_entity_poly.pdbx_strand_id
1 'polypeptide(L)'
;MKDSKIKAKYGSEEYWKKLIELADPAGELRKQDPEKWEKIYEYAYEYSLKYGKKTTKDKQEDKDGSIGTKSTTPFPGGGGGAYNRDGAVNYAYTYVYNYNKAYHKFSADCTNFVSQCLKEGGGIPMVDEGWNGYWDSDDWFYYRNGSDDYDSKNDDSWSWSWVKVESLYEHLTNRGIGQVVPSVDNLEIGDIIQMDFGPDGVYDHSMIVTKVERTATKKTEIYLTYHTEDKKDVPLSDLKAKYPKAQFRYIHIIY
;
A
#
# COMPACT_ATOMS: atom_id res chain seq x y z
N MET A 1 22.57 -21.61 -10.65
CA MET A 1 21.24 -22.12 -10.24
C MET A 1 21.41 -23.45 -9.53
N LYS A 2 21.38 -23.46 -8.19
CA LYS A 2 21.36 -24.68 -7.38
C LYS A 2 20.35 -24.52 -6.25
N ASP A 3 19.06 -24.55 -6.60
CA ASP A 3 18.12 -25.21 -5.70
C ASP A 3 16.84 -25.56 -6.46
N SER A 4 16.71 -26.83 -6.82
CA SER A 4 15.53 -27.40 -7.49
C SER A 4 14.32 -27.48 -6.56
N LYS A 5 14.50 -27.24 -5.25
CA LYS A 5 13.43 -27.32 -4.25
C LYS A 5 12.54 -26.08 -4.20
N ILE A 6 13.03 -24.91 -4.62
CA ILE A 6 12.23 -23.67 -4.67
C ILE A 6 11.24 -23.70 -5.84
N LYS A 7 11.62 -24.29 -6.97
CA LYS A 7 10.84 -24.27 -8.22
C LYS A 7 9.52 -25.03 -8.11
N ALA A 8 9.49 -26.16 -7.42
CA ALA A 8 8.27 -26.97 -7.26
C ALA A 8 7.23 -26.36 -6.28
N LYS A 9 7.63 -25.39 -5.45
CA LYS A 9 6.76 -24.79 -4.43
C LYS A 9 5.82 -23.72 -4.99
N TYR A 10 6.14 -23.14 -6.15
CA TYR A 10 5.44 -21.97 -6.70
C TYR A 10 5.00 -22.12 -8.16
N GLY A 11 5.02 -23.33 -8.73
CA GLY A 11 4.55 -23.63 -10.09
C GLY A 11 5.26 -24.83 -10.73
N SER A 12 4.72 -25.41 -11.81
CA SER A 12 5.38 -26.52 -12.52
C SER A 12 6.68 -26.05 -13.21
N GLU A 13 7.60 -26.97 -13.51
CA GLU A 13 8.83 -26.62 -14.23
C GLU A 13 8.55 -26.04 -15.64
N GLU A 14 7.42 -26.42 -16.23
CA GLU A 14 6.89 -25.89 -17.48
C GLU A 14 6.35 -24.45 -17.33
N TYR A 15 5.72 -24.11 -16.20
CA TYR A 15 5.27 -22.75 -15.86
C TYR A 15 6.45 -21.78 -15.75
N TRP A 16 7.51 -22.18 -15.04
CA TRP A 16 8.71 -21.36 -14.91
C TRP A 16 9.51 -21.25 -16.20
N LYS A 17 9.55 -22.31 -17.03
CA LYS A 17 10.15 -22.24 -18.38
C LYS A 17 9.38 -21.28 -19.28
N LYS A 18 8.03 -21.34 -19.32
CA LYS A 18 7.20 -20.39 -20.07
C LYS A 18 7.33 -18.96 -19.57
N LEU A 19 7.38 -18.74 -18.26
CA LEU A 19 7.62 -17.42 -17.69
C LEU A 19 8.99 -16.87 -18.08
N ILE A 20 10.06 -17.68 -18.07
CA ILE A 20 11.39 -17.24 -18.48
C ILE A 20 11.47 -17.02 -20.00
N GLU A 21 10.75 -17.80 -20.81
CA GLU A 21 10.62 -17.62 -22.26
C GLU A 21 9.79 -16.37 -22.63
N LEU A 22 8.82 -15.98 -21.79
CA LEU A 22 7.95 -14.81 -21.96
C LEU A 22 8.49 -13.54 -21.28
N ALA A 23 9.29 -13.67 -20.23
CA ALA A 23 9.80 -12.56 -19.40
C ALA A 23 11.03 -11.89 -19.98
N ASP A 24 11.38 -12.18 -21.24
CA ASP A 24 12.42 -11.53 -22.03
C ASP A 24 13.55 -10.92 -21.18
N PRO A 25 14.52 -11.74 -20.73
CA PRO A 25 15.52 -11.32 -19.75
C PRO A 25 16.43 -10.17 -20.22
N ALA A 26 16.31 -9.73 -21.49
CA ALA A 26 16.98 -8.56 -22.04
C ALA A 26 16.13 -7.25 -22.02
N GLY A 27 14.82 -7.32 -21.73
CA GLY A 27 13.95 -6.15 -21.57
C GLY A 27 13.50 -5.47 -22.88
N GLU A 28 13.54 -6.17 -24.00
CA GLU A 28 13.18 -5.66 -25.33
C GLU A 28 11.66 -5.72 -25.60
N LEU A 29 10.95 -6.72 -25.06
CA LEU A 29 9.50 -6.87 -25.18
C LEU A 29 8.74 -5.73 -24.47
N ARG A 30 9.25 -5.27 -23.31
CA ARG A 30 8.69 -4.14 -22.54
C ARG A 30 8.74 -2.82 -23.32
N LYS A 31 9.74 -2.64 -24.18
CA LYS A 31 9.90 -1.43 -25.02
C LYS A 31 9.06 -1.48 -26.28
N GLN A 32 8.81 -2.68 -26.81
CA GLN A 32 8.13 -2.87 -28.10
C GLN A 32 6.61 -3.00 -27.96
N ASP A 33 6.11 -3.59 -26.87
CA ASP A 33 4.68 -3.80 -26.66
C ASP A 33 4.30 -3.72 -25.16
N PRO A 34 4.19 -2.49 -24.61
CA PRO A 34 3.92 -2.26 -23.19
C PRO A 34 2.57 -2.81 -22.72
N GLU A 35 1.54 -2.79 -23.59
CA GLU A 35 0.21 -3.31 -23.25
C GLU A 35 0.21 -4.83 -23.10
N LYS A 36 1.04 -5.53 -23.87
CA LYS A 36 1.21 -6.98 -23.74
C LYS A 36 1.97 -7.36 -22.47
N TRP A 37 2.90 -6.52 -22.03
CA TRP A 37 3.59 -6.70 -20.75
C TRP A 37 2.66 -6.56 -19.55
N GLU A 38 1.81 -5.54 -19.53
CA GLU A 38 0.81 -5.36 -18.47
C GLU A 38 -0.15 -6.56 -18.38
N LYS A 39 -0.56 -7.13 -19.52
CA LYS A 39 -1.38 -8.36 -19.54
C LYS A 39 -0.66 -9.59 -19.00
N ILE A 40 0.66 -9.67 -19.15
CA ILE A 40 1.48 -10.76 -18.57
C ILE A 40 1.57 -10.59 -17.05
N TYR A 41 1.74 -9.36 -16.57
CA TYR A 41 1.78 -9.05 -15.15
C TYR A 41 0.43 -9.28 -14.48
N GLU A 42 -0.65 -8.81 -15.10
CA GLU A 42 -2.04 -9.03 -14.68
C GLU A 42 -2.38 -10.52 -14.66
N TYR A 43 -1.99 -11.28 -15.69
CA TYR A 43 -2.15 -12.73 -15.69
C TYR A 43 -1.34 -13.43 -14.58
N ALA A 44 -0.11 -12.99 -14.32
CA ALA A 44 0.71 -13.55 -13.23
C ALA A 44 0.10 -13.25 -11.85
N TYR A 45 -0.46 -12.05 -11.68
CA TYR A 45 -1.17 -11.62 -10.49
C TYR A 45 -2.46 -12.43 -10.29
N GLU A 46 -3.33 -12.51 -11.30
CA GLU A 46 -4.56 -13.30 -11.26
C GLU A 46 -4.28 -14.81 -11.05
N TYR A 47 -3.21 -15.34 -11.66
CA TYR A 47 -2.80 -16.72 -11.46
C TYR A 47 -2.32 -16.98 -10.02
N SER A 48 -1.61 -16.02 -9.41
CA SER A 48 -1.17 -16.12 -8.01
C SER A 48 -2.36 -16.15 -7.04
N LEU A 49 -3.38 -15.32 -7.31
CA LEU A 49 -4.64 -15.29 -6.55
C LEU A 49 -5.45 -16.58 -6.73
N LYS A 50 -5.44 -17.16 -7.94
CA LYS A 50 -6.29 -18.31 -8.28
C LYS A 50 -5.69 -19.67 -7.93
N TYR A 51 -4.36 -19.81 -7.95
CA TYR A 51 -3.68 -21.10 -7.81
C TYR A 51 -2.60 -21.15 -6.73
N GLY A 52 -2.29 -20.02 -6.07
CA GLY A 52 -1.35 -19.96 -4.95
C GLY A 52 -1.87 -20.69 -3.71
N LYS A 53 -1.52 -21.97 -3.51
CA LYS A 53 -1.80 -22.67 -2.26
C LYS A 53 -0.81 -22.25 -1.16
N LYS A 54 -1.32 -21.73 -0.04
CA LYS A 54 -0.58 -21.61 1.23
C LYS A 54 -0.13 -22.98 1.73
N THR A 55 1.08 -23.08 2.29
CA THR A 55 1.50 -24.22 3.14
C THR A 55 1.51 -23.84 4.61
N THR A 56 0.84 -24.65 5.43
CA THR A 56 0.60 -24.54 6.88
C THR A 56 1.82 -24.86 7.76
N LYS A 57 2.95 -24.16 7.59
CA LYS A 57 4.18 -24.49 8.35
C LYS A 57 4.91 -23.37 9.10
N ASP A 58 4.26 -22.24 9.38
CA ASP A 58 4.89 -21.18 10.20
C ASP A 58 4.22 -21.00 11.58
N LYS A 59 3.47 -22.01 12.05
CA LYS A 59 3.09 -22.15 13.46
C LYS A 59 4.10 -23.05 14.18
N GLN A 60 5.21 -22.47 14.64
CA GLN A 60 6.01 -22.85 15.83
C GLN A 60 7.47 -22.44 15.62
N GLU A 61 7.90 -21.39 16.31
CA GLU A 61 9.16 -21.35 17.05
C GLU A 61 9.20 -20.10 17.94
N ASP A 62 8.42 -20.13 19.03
CA ASP A 62 8.67 -19.31 20.22
C ASP A 62 8.65 -20.25 21.43
N LYS A 63 9.77 -20.93 21.62
CA LYS A 63 10.14 -21.57 22.89
C LYS A 63 11.51 -21.04 23.30
N ASP A 64 11.53 -19.82 23.81
CA ASP A 64 12.31 -19.51 25.00
C ASP A 64 11.71 -18.28 25.68
N GLY A 65 11.42 -18.44 26.97
CA GLY A 65 10.87 -17.38 27.78
C GLY A 65 11.98 -16.41 28.16
N SER A 66 11.96 -15.22 27.56
CA SER A 66 12.48 -14.04 28.24
C SER A 66 11.60 -12.83 27.93
N ILE A 67 10.88 -12.40 28.97
CA ILE A 67 10.15 -11.12 29.00
C ILE A 67 11.22 -10.04 29.00
N GLY A 68 11.56 -9.54 27.82
CA GLY A 68 12.39 -8.35 27.62
C GLY A 68 11.48 -7.17 27.24
N THR A 69 11.19 -6.31 28.20
CA THR A 69 10.47 -5.05 28.01
C THR A 69 11.15 -4.18 26.95
N LYS A 70 10.57 -4.08 25.74
CA LYS A 70 11.01 -3.07 24.76
C LYS A 70 10.42 -1.72 25.16
N SER A 71 11.35 -0.83 25.48
CA SER A 71 11.17 0.56 25.90
C SER A 71 10.23 1.35 24.99
N THR A 72 9.12 1.83 25.57
CA THR A 72 8.29 2.90 25.04
C THR A 72 8.95 4.24 25.36
N THR A 73 9.75 4.76 24.43
CA THR A 73 10.14 6.18 24.45
C THR A 73 9.82 6.78 23.09
N PRO A 74 8.90 7.76 23.01
CA PRO A 74 8.67 8.54 21.80
C PRO A 74 9.96 9.30 21.47
N PHE A 75 10.45 9.19 20.24
CA PHE A 75 11.61 9.96 19.80
C PHE A 75 11.27 11.46 19.76
N PRO A 76 12.14 12.35 20.28
CA PRO A 76 12.04 13.78 20.08
C PRO A 76 12.89 14.24 18.87
N GLY A 77 12.23 14.82 17.88
CA GLY A 77 12.70 16.02 17.16
C GLY A 77 13.65 15.87 15.97
N GLY A 78 13.13 16.22 14.78
CA GLY A 78 13.92 16.48 13.57
C GLY A 78 13.21 17.29 12.45
N GLY A 79 12.23 18.15 12.78
CA GLY A 79 11.67 19.24 11.93
C GLY A 79 10.95 18.86 10.61
N GLY A 80 9.64 19.04 10.44
CA GLY A 80 8.68 19.75 11.28
C GLY A 80 7.22 19.64 10.79
N GLY A 81 6.30 19.80 11.74
CA GLY A 81 4.85 19.76 11.54
C GLY A 81 4.23 18.46 12.06
N ALA A 82 3.22 18.58 12.93
CA ALA A 82 2.29 17.47 13.17
C ALA A 82 1.56 17.14 11.87
N TYR A 83 1.10 15.90 11.71
CA TYR A 83 0.36 15.47 10.52
C TYR A 83 -0.80 16.42 10.17
N ASN A 84 -0.77 16.99 8.96
CA ASN A 84 -1.81 17.90 8.48
C ASN A 84 -2.96 17.12 7.85
N ARG A 85 -3.90 16.68 8.68
CA ARG A 85 -5.10 15.94 8.26
C ARG A 85 -5.89 16.65 7.17
N ASP A 86 -6.16 17.94 7.35
CA ASP A 86 -6.90 18.75 6.38
C ASP A 86 -6.13 18.86 5.05
N GLY A 87 -4.81 19.00 5.12
CA GLY A 87 -3.93 18.98 3.96
C GLY A 87 -4.02 17.66 3.18
N ALA A 88 -3.99 16.52 3.86
CA ALA A 88 -4.15 15.20 3.25
C ALA A 88 -5.51 15.04 2.54
N VAL A 89 -6.59 15.51 3.17
CA VAL A 89 -7.93 15.51 2.55
C VAL A 89 -8.01 16.45 1.35
N ASN A 90 -7.44 17.66 1.46
CA ASN A 90 -7.42 18.62 0.35
C ASN A 90 -6.62 18.08 -0.85
N TYR A 91 -5.51 17.38 -0.59
CA TYR A 91 -4.77 16.67 -1.63
C TYR A 91 -5.66 15.61 -2.29
N ALA A 92 -6.31 14.76 -1.49
CA ALA A 92 -7.19 13.71 -2.01
C ALA A 92 -8.29 14.30 -2.92
N TYR A 93 -8.95 15.38 -2.48
CA TYR A 93 -9.99 16.05 -3.26
C TYR A 93 -9.49 16.75 -4.53
N THR A 94 -8.25 17.21 -4.53
CA THR A 94 -7.64 17.86 -5.69
C THR A 94 -7.31 16.82 -6.77
N TYR A 95 -6.73 15.68 -6.36
CA TYR A 95 -6.10 14.74 -7.28
C TYR A 95 -6.95 13.51 -7.63
N VAL A 96 -8.08 13.26 -6.95
CA VAL A 96 -8.96 12.10 -7.22
C VAL A 96 -9.39 11.95 -8.68
N TYR A 97 -9.60 13.05 -9.41
CA TYR A 97 -9.96 13.03 -10.84
C TYR A 97 -8.87 13.56 -11.77
N ASN A 98 -7.86 14.21 -11.21
CA ASN A 98 -6.81 14.88 -11.96
C ASN A 98 -5.48 14.44 -11.36
N TYR A 99 -4.97 13.29 -11.78
CA TYR A 99 -3.81 12.65 -11.16
C TYR A 99 -2.61 13.61 -11.11
N ASN A 100 -1.82 13.53 -10.04
CA ASN A 100 -0.65 14.39 -9.91
C ASN A 100 0.41 13.97 -10.93
N LYS A 101 0.65 14.84 -11.93
CA LYS A 101 1.65 14.65 -12.98
C LYS A 101 3.07 14.49 -12.47
N ALA A 102 3.34 14.86 -11.22
CA ALA A 102 4.65 14.67 -10.60
C ALA A 102 4.95 13.21 -10.19
N TYR A 103 3.97 12.32 -10.27
CA TYR A 103 4.07 10.93 -9.84
C TYR A 103 3.70 9.98 -10.98
N HIS A 104 4.37 8.83 -11.02
CA HIS A 104 4.04 7.72 -11.90
C HIS A 104 2.58 7.34 -11.71
N LYS A 105 1.87 7.12 -12.82
CA LYS A 105 0.48 6.70 -12.82
C LYS A 105 0.39 5.18 -12.96
N PHE A 106 0.14 4.48 -11.86
CA PHE A 106 0.01 3.03 -11.88
C PHE A 106 -1.37 2.59 -12.36
N SER A 107 -1.48 1.37 -12.90
CA SER A 107 -2.76 0.72 -13.18
C SER A 107 -3.53 0.39 -11.87
N ALA A 108 -2.79 -0.04 -10.84
CA ALA A 108 -3.28 -0.21 -9.46
C ALA A 108 -2.77 0.92 -8.55
N ASP A 109 -3.42 2.09 -8.62
CA ASP A 109 -2.87 3.34 -8.05
C ASP A 109 -3.27 3.63 -6.59
N CYS A 110 -4.03 2.75 -5.94
CA CYS A 110 -4.63 3.04 -4.64
C CYS A 110 -3.61 3.43 -3.54
N THR A 111 -2.52 2.68 -3.41
CA THR A 111 -1.47 2.99 -2.41
C THR A 111 -0.61 4.17 -2.83
N ASN A 112 -0.28 4.31 -4.13
CA ASN A 112 0.45 5.47 -4.63
C ASN A 112 -0.30 6.77 -4.31
N PHE A 113 -1.62 6.80 -4.55
CA PHE A 113 -2.47 7.93 -4.21
C PHE A 113 -2.51 8.22 -2.71
N VAL A 114 -2.68 7.19 -1.86
CA VAL A 114 -2.67 7.37 -0.40
C VAL A 114 -1.30 7.87 0.07
N SER A 115 -0.20 7.34 -0.45
CA SER A 115 1.14 7.78 -0.13
C SER A 115 1.34 9.27 -0.48
N GLN A 116 0.87 9.70 -1.65
CA GLN A 116 0.89 11.10 -2.02
C GLN A 116 0.04 11.98 -1.08
N CYS A 117 -1.14 11.52 -0.65
CA CYS A 117 -1.96 12.24 0.33
C CYS A 117 -1.22 12.44 1.65
N LEU A 118 -0.57 11.38 2.16
CA LEU A 118 0.20 11.40 3.40
C LEU A 118 1.43 12.33 3.31
N LYS A 119 2.14 12.27 2.18
CA LYS A 119 3.36 13.05 1.89
C LYS A 119 3.04 14.53 1.63
N GLU A 120 2.37 14.79 0.52
CA GLU A 120 2.23 16.14 -0.05
C GLU A 120 1.17 16.95 0.68
N GLY A 121 0.06 16.31 1.04
CA GLY A 121 -1.01 16.93 1.81
C GLY A 121 -0.73 16.89 3.31
N GLY A 122 -0.38 15.72 3.81
CA GLY A 122 -0.18 15.44 5.23
C GLY A 122 1.13 15.93 5.82
N GLY A 123 2.14 16.17 4.98
CA GLY A 123 3.46 16.62 5.42
C GLY A 123 4.29 15.54 6.10
N ILE A 124 3.94 14.26 5.96
CA ILE A 124 4.77 13.16 6.50
C ILE A 124 6.05 13.09 5.64
N PRO A 125 7.24 13.28 6.23
CA PRO A 125 8.48 13.20 5.48
C PRO A 125 8.72 11.77 5.00
N MET A 126 9.30 11.64 3.81
CA MET A 126 9.82 10.34 3.37
C MET A 126 10.90 9.87 4.32
N VAL A 127 11.00 8.56 4.47
CA VAL A 127 12.12 7.94 5.16
C VAL A 127 13.02 7.38 4.08
N ASP A 128 14.04 8.15 3.73
CA ASP A 128 15.10 7.75 2.83
C ASP A 128 16.47 7.86 3.51
N GLU A 129 17.31 6.86 3.28
CA GLU A 129 18.78 6.93 3.34
C GLU A 129 19.50 7.32 4.66
N GLY A 130 18.81 7.46 5.79
CA GLY A 130 19.47 7.85 7.06
C GLY A 130 19.64 6.75 8.13
N TRP A 131 18.85 5.67 8.10
CA TRP A 131 18.60 4.88 9.31
C TRP A 131 19.10 3.42 9.31
N ASN A 132 19.51 2.84 8.17
CA ASN A 132 20.31 1.62 8.16
C ASN A 132 20.90 1.39 6.75
N GLY A 133 22.14 0.89 6.64
CA GLY A 133 22.87 0.78 5.37
C GLY A 133 22.37 -0.29 4.38
N TYR A 134 21.12 -0.75 4.50
CA TYR A 134 20.50 -1.73 3.63
C TYR A 134 19.09 -1.29 3.29
N TRP A 135 18.77 -1.30 1.99
CA TRP A 135 17.42 -1.17 1.43
C TRP A 135 16.46 -2.11 2.17
N ASP A 136 15.59 -1.54 3.00
CA ASP A 136 14.59 -2.29 3.75
C ASP A 136 13.22 -2.09 3.12
N SER A 137 12.38 -3.13 3.13
CA SER A 137 10.94 -3.02 2.85
C SER A 137 10.24 -1.95 3.70
N ASP A 138 10.84 -1.54 4.81
CA ASP A 138 10.38 -0.50 5.72
C ASP A 138 10.64 0.95 5.23
N ASP A 139 11.42 1.18 4.17
CA ASP A 139 11.64 2.52 3.63
C ASP A 139 10.41 3.00 2.87
N TRP A 140 9.98 4.26 3.07
CA TRP A 140 8.83 4.87 2.38
C TRP A 140 9.26 6.15 1.68
N PHE A 141 9.50 6.00 0.39
CA PHE A 141 9.96 7.09 -0.47
C PHE A 141 9.45 6.96 -1.91
N TYR A 142 9.44 8.11 -2.57
CA TYR A 142 9.28 8.31 -4.00
C TYR A 142 10.17 9.47 -4.45
N TYR A 143 11.06 9.19 -5.38
CA TYR A 143 11.97 10.14 -5.97
C TYR A 143 11.64 10.32 -7.45
N ARG A 144 11.27 11.56 -7.76
CA ARG A 144 11.07 11.99 -9.12
C ARG A 144 12.41 12.32 -9.77
N ASN A 145 12.65 11.81 -10.97
CA ASN A 145 13.72 12.25 -11.84
C ASN A 145 13.17 13.18 -12.93
N GLY A 146 13.74 14.38 -13.04
CA GLY A 146 13.29 15.35 -14.04
C GLY A 146 11.89 15.92 -13.77
N SER A 147 11.17 16.24 -14.85
CA SER A 147 9.93 17.03 -14.80
C SER A 147 8.86 16.59 -15.79
N ASP A 148 9.02 15.42 -16.41
CA ASP A 148 8.00 14.90 -17.33
C ASP A 148 6.78 14.38 -16.58
N ASP A 149 5.64 14.44 -17.26
CA ASP A 149 4.35 14.06 -16.71
C ASP A 149 4.28 12.55 -16.54
N TYR A 150 3.87 12.11 -15.35
CA TYR A 150 3.58 10.71 -15.02
C TYR A 150 4.74 9.74 -15.22
N ASP A 151 5.97 10.20 -15.01
CA ASP A 151 7.17 9.36 -15.20
C ASP A 151 7.18 8.72 -16.61
N SER A 152 6.89 9.53 -17.63
CA SER A 152 6.82 9.07 -19.03
C SER A 152 8.13 8.45 -19.52
N LYS A 153 9.26 8.78 -18.89
CA LYS A 153 10.58 8.20 -19.15
C LYS A 153 10.89 6.94 -18.34
N ASN A 154 10.06 6.59 -17.36
CA ASN A 154 10.25 5.44 -16.46
C ASN A 154 11.61 5.45 -15.75
N ASP A 155 11.99 6.60 -15.22
CA ASP A 155 13.25 6.85 -14.52
C ASP A 155 13.07 7.38 -13.09
N ASP A 156 11.83 7.50 -12.61
CA ASP A 156 11.52 7.69 -11.20
C ASP A 156 11.88 6.44 -10.37
N SER A 157 12.11 6.63 -9.07
CA SER A 157 12.43 5.55 -8.12
C SER A 157 11.49 5.59 -6.92
N TRP A 158 11.04 4.43 -6.45
CA TRP A 158 10.15 4.34 -5.30
C TRP A 158 10.34 3.03 -4.52
N SER A 159 9.92 3.06 -3.27
CA SER A 159 9.88 1.90 -2.37
C SER A 159 8.63 1.02 -2.58
N TRP A 160 8.68 -0.22 -2.11
CA TRP A 160 7.47 -1.06 -2.08
C TRP A 160 6.40 -0.51 -1.15
N SER A 161 6.77 0.05 0.00
CA SER A 161 5.81 0.66 0.93
C SER A 161 5.10 1.88 0.34
N TRP A 162 5.68 2.55 -0.66
CA TRP A 162 5.01 3.64 -1.37
C TRP A 162 3.83 3.15 -2.23
N VAL A 163 3.94 1.94 -2.82
CA VAL A 163 3.01 1.45 -3.86
C VAL A 163 2.23 0.20 -3.49
N LYS A 164 2.60 -0.54 -2.43
CA LYS A 164 1.91 -1.78 -2.00
C LYS A 164 1.20 -1.60 -0.66
N VAL A 165 -0.03 -2.13 -0.60
CA VAL A 165 -0.95 -2.00 0.54
C VAL A 165 -0.35 -2.55 1.83
N GLU A 166 0.19 -3.78 1.80
CA GLU A 166 0.75 -4.41 3.00
C GLU A 166 2.05 -3.73 3.44
N SER A 167 2.95 -3.41 2.50
CA SER A 167 4.20 -2.73 2.82
C SER A 167 3.96 -1.31 3.36
N LEU A 168 2.93 -0.59 2.88
CA LEU A 168 2.53 0.69 3.47
C LEU A 168 2.06 0.52 4.92
N TYR A 169 1.27 -0.51 5.20
CA TYR A 169 0.81 -0.79 6.55
C TYR A 169 1.96 -1.11 7.51
N GLU A 170 2.89 -1.97 7.08
CA GLU A 170 4.08 -2.30 7.86
C GLU A 170 4.89 -1.03 8.14
N HIS A 171 5.13 -0.18 7.13
CA HIS A 171 5.80 1.09 7.31
C HIS A 171 5.10 1.98 8.34
N LEU A 172 3.79 2.23 8.15
CA LEU A 172 3.03 3.12 9.04
C LEU A 172 3.06 2.63 10.49
N THR A 173 2.91 1.32 10.71
CA THR A 173 2.82 0.74 12.06
C THR A 173 4.17 0.52 12.72
N ASN A 174 5.15 -0.03 12.01
CA ASN A 174 6.50 -0.30 12.55
C ASN A 174 7.24 1.00 12.89
N ARG A 175 6.96 2.09 12.17
CA ARG A 175 7.60 3.40 12.39
C ARG A 175 6.84 4.28 13.38
N GLY A 176 5.71 3.81 13.92
CA GLY A 176 4.89 4.57 14.85
C GLY A 176 4.23 5.81 14.23
N ILE A 177 4.10 5.84 12.89
CA ILE A 177 3.40 6.89 12.15
C ILE A 177 1.89 6.69 12.26
N GLY A 178 1.44 5.44 12.28
CA GLY A 178 0.04 5.06 12.43
C GLY A 178 -0.14 3.88 13.38
N GLN A 179 -1.35 3.76 13.91
CA GLN A 179 -1.75 2.66 14.78
C GLN A 179 -3.08 2.07 14.33
N VAL A 180 -3.22 0.75 14.47
CA VAL A 180 -4.51 0.10 14.20
C VAL A 180 -5.49 0.42 15.32
N VAL A 181 -6.67 0.90 14.96
CA VAL A 181 -7.76 1.21 15.90
C VAL A 181 -8.92 0.22 15.73
N PRO A 182 -9.66 -0.10 16.81
CA PRO A 182 -10.64 -1.20 16.78
C PRO A 182 -11.97 -0.82 16.11
N SER A 183 -12.28 0.47 15.98
CA SER A 183 -13.57 0.95 15.48
C SER A 183 -13.42 2.16 14.57
N VAL A 184 -14.39 2.33 13.68
CA VAL A 184 -14.58 3.54 12.86
C VAL A 184 -14.79 4.79 13.71
N ASP A 185 -15.25 4.65 14.96
CA ASP A 185 -15.44 5.79 15.88
C ASP A 185 -14.12 6.45 16.27
N ASN A 186 -13.02 5.69 16.20
CA ASN A 186 -11.66 6.17 16.47
C ASN A 186 -11.00 6.82 15.26
N LEU A 187 -11.64 6.80 14.10
CA LEU A 187 -11.10 7.40 12.88
C LEU A 187 -11.41 8.89 12.82
N GLU A 188 -10.45 9.62 12.26
CA GLU A 188 -10.52 11.02 11.90
C GLU A 188 -10.28 11.17 10.40
N ILE A 189 -10.52 12.38 9.88
CA ILE A 189 -10.11 12.70 8.53
C ILE A 189 -8.59 12.56 8.37
N GLY A 190 -8.14 12.19 7.17
CA GLY A 190 -6.75 11.88 6.88
C GLY A 190 -6.28 10.51 7.40
N ASP A 191 -7.11 9.74 8.11
CA ASP A 191 -6.77 8.36 8.45
C ASP A 191 -6.92 7.41 7.27
N ILE A 192 -6.34 6.21 7.38
CA ILE A 192 -6.32 5.23 6.29
C ILE A 192 -7.21 4.04 6.64
N ILE A 193 -8.00 3.58 5.68
CA ILE A 193 -8.67 2.29 5.73
C ILE A 193 -8.09 1.41 4.63
N GLN A 194 -7.76 0.18 5.01
CA GLN A 194 -7.37 -0.84 4.04
C GLN A 194 -8.40 -1.97 4.03
N MET A 195 -8.69 -2.47 2.84
CA MET A 195 -9.69 -3.52 2.60
C MET A 195 -9.06 -4.75 1.96
N ASP A 196 -9.44 -5.91 2.46
CA ASP A 196 -9.19 -7.25 1.90
C ASP A 196 -10.51 -7.69 1.23
N PHE A 197 -10.53 -7.83 -0.11
CA PHE A 197 -11.74 -8.21 -0.85
C PHE A 197 -12.10 -9.68 -0.65
N GLY A 198 -11.08 -10.54 -0.60
CA GLY A 198 -11.22 -11.98 -0.51
C GLY A 198 -10.60 -12.44 0.79
N PRO A 199 -11.36 -12.47 1.91
CA PRO A 199 -10.87 -12.43 3.30
C PRO A 199 -9.90 -13.57 3.65
N ASP A 200 -8.70 -13.49 3.11
CA ASP A 200 -7.62 -14.47 3.15
C ASP A 200 -6.44 -13.97 3.98
N GLY A 201 -6.56 -12.74 4.48
CA GLY A 201 -5.59 -12.04 5.31
C GLY A 201 -4.61 -11.17 4.52
N VAL A 202 -4.80 -11.00 3.21
CA VAL A 202 -4.01 -10.10 2.37
C VAL A 202 -4.87 -8.89 2.00
N TYR A 203 -4.43 -7.70 2.42
CA TYR A 203 -5.15 -6.47 2.10
C TYR A 203 -4.81 -6.00 0.68
N ASP A 204 -5.83 -5.69 -0.09
CA ASP A 204 -5.74 -5.44 -1.54
C ASP A 204 -5.91 -3.96 -1.90
N HIS A 205 -6.47 -3.16 -1.01
CA HIS A 205 -6.89 -1.81 -1.34
C HIS A 205 -6.63 -0.81 -0.20
N SER A 206 -5.97 0.31 -0.52
CA SER A 206 -5.75 1.44 0.38
C SER A 206 -6.66 2.62 0.04
N MET A 207 -7.26 3.24 1.06
CA MET A 207 -8.18 4.36 0.91
C MET A 207 -7.94 5.38 2.04
N ILE A 208 -8.13 6.68 1.74
CA ILE A 208 -8.04 7.75 2.74
C ILE A 208 -9.42 8.21 3.18
N VAL A 209 -9.59 8.42 4.49
CA VAL A 209 -10.79 8.98 5.10
C VAL A 209 -10.84 10.47 4.82
N THR A 210 -11.81 10.92 4.02
CA THR A 210 -11.95 12.33 3.65
C THR A 210 -13.06 13.04 4.39
N LYS A 211 -14.03 12.30 4.93
CA LYS A 211 -15.12 12.88 5.72
C LYS A 211 -15.61 11.90 6.78
N VAL A 212 -15.95 12.44 7.94
CA VAL A 212 -16.51 11.70 9.08
C VAL A 212 -17.79 12.40 9.53
N GLU A 213 -18.92 11.70 9.44
CA GLU A 213 -20.20 12.21 9.94
C GLU A 213 -20.57 11.48 11.23
N ARG A 214 -20.79 12.24 12.30
CA ARG A 214 -21.22 11.71 13.61
C ARG A 214 -22.62 12.19 13.90
N THR A 215 -23.56 11.26 14.07
CA THR A 215 -24.93 11.60 14.44
C THR A 215 -25.08 11.75 15.96
N ALA A 216 -26.12 12.46 16.40
CA ALA A 216 -26.48 12.55 17.81
C ALA A 216 -26.78 11.18 18.47
N THR A 217 -27.10 10.16 17.67
CA THR A 217 -27.30 8.77 18.11
C THR A 217 -26.01 7.95 18.18
N LYS A 218 -24.84 8.58 18.08
CA LYS A 218 -23.50 7.95 18.02
C LYS A 218 -23.32 6.99 16.85
N LYS A 219 -24.05 7.18 15.75
CA LYS A 219 -23.72 6.50 14.49
C LYS A 219 -22.62 7.30 13.81
N THR A 220 -21.48 6.67 13.56
CA THR A 220 -20.40 7.24 12.75
C THR A 220 -20.49 6.68 11.35
N GLU A 221 -20.52 7.56 10.35
CA GLU A 221 -20.36 7.21 8.93
C GLU A 221 -19.02 7.78 8.44
N ILE A 222 -18.29 6.95 7.70
CA ILE A 222 -16.96 7.27 7.18
C ILE A 222 -17.06 7.34 5.66
N TYR A 223 -16.43 8.34 5.07
CA TYR A 223 -16.39 8.54 3.63
C TYR A 223 -14.94 8.44 3.16
N LEU A 224 -14.74 7.69 2.08
CA LEU A 224 -13.44 7.29 1.57
C LEU A 224 -13.21 7.82 0.16
N THR A 225 -11.99 8.27 -0.10
CA THR A 225 -11.53 8.71 -1.42
C THR A 225 -10.33 7.87 -1.85
N TYR A 226 -10.29 7.43 -3.12
CA TYR A 226 -9.27 6.50 -3.64
C TYR A 226 -9.27 6.42 -5.18
N HIS A 227 -8.19 5.88 -5.77
CA HIS A 227 -7.97 5.81 -7.22
C HIS A 227 -8.41 4.50 -7.92
N THR A 228 -8.94 3.52 -7.19
CA THR A 228 -9.66 2.41 -7.85
C THR A 228 -11.00 2.91 -8.38
N GLU A 229 -11.11 3.07 -9.70
CA GLU A 229 -12.25 3.71 -10.39
C GLU A 229 -12.51 5.18 -9.96
N ASP A 230 -11.47 5.90 -9.51
CA ASP A 230 -11.49 7.34 -9.18
C ASP A 230 -12.68 7.76 -8.31
N LYS A 231 -12.75 7.20 -7.09
CA LYS A 231 -13.89 7.36 -6.20
C LYS A 231 -13.65 8.47 -5.18
N LYS A 232 -14.62 9.38 -5.05
CA LYS A 232 -14.65 10.46 -4.06
C LYS A 232 -15.78 10.25 -3.07
N ASP A 233 -15.46 10.40 -1.78
CA ASP A 233 -16.40 10.36 -0.66
C ASP A 233 -17.40 9.18 -0.75
N VAL A 234 -16.90 7.97 -0.99
CA VAL A 234 -17.73 6.75 -0.97
C VAL A 234 -18.01 6.36 0.49
N PRO A 235 -19.27 6.16 0.89
CA PRO A 235 -19.59 5.70 2.23
C PRO A 235 -18.98 4.31 2.51
N LEU A 236 -18.36 4.14 3.67
CA LEU A 236 -17.86 2.85 4.12
C LEU A 236 -19.00 1.84 4.27
N SER A 237 -20.20 2.28 4.64
CA SER A 237 -21.39 1.43 4.68
C SER A 237 -21.76 0.86 3.30
N ASP A 238 -21.61 1.62 2.22
CA ASP A 238 -21.85 1.16 0.85
C ASP A 238 -20.81 0.10 0.44
N LEU A 239 -19.53 0.31 0.77
CA LEU A 239 -18.48 -0.70 0.52
C LEU A 239 -18.74 -1.99 1.28
N LYS A 240 -19.13 -1.90 2.56
CA LYS A 240 -19.49 -3.08 3.38
C LYS A 240 -20.72 -3.80 2.83
N ALA A 241 -21.70 -3.07 2.30
CA ALA A 241 -22.88 -3.67 1.67
C ALA A 241 -22.54 -4.34 0.33
N LYS A 242 -21.68 -3.72 -0.49
CA LYS A 242 -21.22 -4.24 -1.78
C LYS A 242 -20.31 -5.47 -1.61
N TYR A 243 -19.45 -5.46 -0.59
CA TYR A 243 -18.50 -6.51 -0.28
C TYR A 243 -18.73 -7.06 1.14
N PRO A 244 -19.82 -7.81 1.38
CA PRO A 244 -20.21 -8.24 2.73
C PRO A 244 -19.26 -9.24 3.39
N LYS A 245 -18.30 -9.78 2.63
CA LYS A 245 -17.25 -10.68 3.13
C LYS A 245 -15.90 -10.00 3.30
N ALA A 246 -15.74 -8.76 2.84
CA ALA A 246 -14.48 -8.05 2.93
C ALA A 246 -14.11 -7.76 4.39
N GLN A 247 -12.81 -7.79 4.66
CA GLN A 247 -12.26 -7.34 5.94
C GLN A 247 -11.70 -5.94 5.79
N PHE A 248 -11.72 -5.19 6.89
CA PHE A 248 -11.24 -3.81 6.95
C PHE A 248 -10.34 -3.65 8.16
N ARG A 249 -9.19 -2.99 7.96
CA ARG A 249 -8.37 -2.46 9.03
C ARG A 249 -8.40 -0.94 9.01
N TYR A 250 -8.42 -0.37 10.21
CA TYR A 250 -8.56 1.06 10.44
C TYR A 250 -7.23 1.56 11.02
N ILE A 251 -6.55 2.45 10.31
CA ILE A 251 -5.21 2.93 10.66
C ILE A 251 -5.34 4.42 10.99
N HIS A 252 -5.24 4.74 12.28
CA HIS A 252 -5.21 6.12 12.77
C HIS A 252 -3.79 6.66 12.67
N ILE A 253 -3.60 7.75 11.93
CA ILE A 253 -2.29 8.40 11.80
C ILE A 253 -2.03 9.22 13.07
N ILE A 254 -0.88 9.05 13.70
CA ILE A 254 -0.51 9.64 15.00
C ILE A 254 0.75 10.53 14.93
N TYR A 255 1.29 10.75 13.73
CA TYR A 255 2.52 11.51 13.47
C TYR A 255 2.43 12.99 13.87
#